data_AF-A0A5N5HG29-F1
#
_entry.id   AF-A0A5N5HG29-F1
#
_cell.length_a   1.000
_cell.length_b   1.000
_cell.length_c   1.000
_cell.angle_alpha   90.00
_cell.angle_beta   90.00
_cell.angle_gamma   90.00
#
_symmetry.space_group_name_H-M   'P 1'
#
loop_
_entity.id
_entity.type
_entity.pdbx_description
1 polymer ?
#
loop_
_entity_poly.entity_id
_entity_poly.type
_entity_poly.pdbx_seq_one_letter_code
_entity_poly.pdbx_strand_id
1 'polypeptide(L)'
;MARKKIKLAYIRDDASRKATFKKRKNGLMKKVKELSILYGIDSSAVVYSQYDTKPEVGPNPDVTRRIIARFKQMQEMDKRKNMMNQKSILRQQIVKVEEQLKKQNKENQEKEIMIQSMYGSLPADCLQNLSGTDLNGLL
;
A
#
# COMPACT_ATOMS: atom_id res chain seq x y z
N MET A 1 -3.36 21.57 8.36
CA MET A 1 -4.21 20.65 7.57
C MET A 1 -3.75 19.22 7.79
N ALA A 2 -4.63 18.31 8.20
CA ALA A 2 -4.27 16.91 8.42
C ALA A 2 -3.90 16.23 7.10
N ARG A 3 -2.76 15.55 7.07
CA ARG A 3 -2.25 14.87 5.87
C ARG A 3 -3.15 13.67 5.55
N LYS A 4 -3.85 13.68 4.41
CA LYS A 4 -4.64 12.54 3.95
C LYS A 4 -3.74 11.31 3.78
N LYS A 5 -4.16 10.17 4.34
CA LYS A 5 -3.48 8.89 4.16
C LYS A 5 -3.44 8.53 2.67
N ILE A 6 -2.26 8.25 2.14
CA ILE A 6 -2.06 7.94 0.71
C ILE A 6 -2.19 6.42 0.52
N LYS A 7 -2.88 5.99 -0.54
CA LYS A 7 -2.92 4.58 -0.96
C LYS A 7 -1.56 4.18 -1.53
N LEU A 8 -1.02 3.02 -1.13
CA LEU A 8 0.25 2.48 -1.67
C LEU A 8 0.01 1.79 -3.01
N ALA A 9 -0.36 2.58 -4.02
CA ALA A 9 -0.61 2.13 -5.40
C ALA A 9 0.12 3.05 -6.38
N TYR A 10 0.17 2.65 -7.66
CA TYR A 10 0.75 3.46 -8.72
C TYR A 10 -0.02 4.79 -8.86
N ILE A 11 0.71 5.91 -8.82
CA ILE A 11 0.14 7.25 -9.01
C ILE A 11 -0.01 7.49 -10.51
N ARG A 12 -1.24 7.58 -11.01
CA ARG A 12 -1.53 7.76 -12.44
C ARG A 12 -1.10 9.13 -12.97
N ASP A 13 -1.41 10.19 -12.21
CA ASP A 13 -1.03 11.57 -12.55
C ASP A 13 0.50 11.74 -12.54
N ASP A 14 1.08 12.15 -13.68
CA ASP A 14 2.53 12.20 -13.83
C ASP A 14 3.18 13.32 -12.99
N ALA A 15 2.56 14.50 -12.93
CA ALA A 15 3.08 15.62 -12.15
C ALA A 15 3.15 15.26 -10.65
N SER A 16 2.05 14.71 -10.10
CA SER A 16 2.00 14.22 -8.72
C SER A 16 2.96 13.05 -8.48
N ARG A 17 3.10 12.13 -9.45
CA ARG A 17 4.04 11.01 -9.37
C ARG A 17 5.47 11.51 -9.31
N LYS A 18 5.88 12.43 -10.19
CA LYS A 18 7.23 13.03 -10.23
C LYS A 18 7.54 13.80 -8.95
N ALA A 19 6.61 14.63 -8.47
CA ALA A 19 6.79 15.37 -7.21
C ALA A 19 6.92 14.43 -6.00
N THR A 20 6.09 13.39 -5.94
CA THR A 20 6.13 12.38 -4.88
C THR A 20 7.42 11.56 -4.94
N PHE A 21 7.84 11.16 -6.14
CA PHE A 21 9.10 10.45 -6.37
C PHE A 21 10.28 11.22 -5.83
N LYS A 22 10.46 12.49 -6.23
CA LYS A 22 11.57 13.34 -5.73
C LYS A 22 11.57 13.43 -4.20
N LYS A 23 10.42 13.70 -3.58
CA LYS A 23 10.32 13.80 -2.11
C LYS A 23 10.65 12.47 -1.40
N ARG A 24 10.10 11.35 -1.88
CA ARG A 24 10.32 10.03 -1.26
C ARG A 24 11.74 9.51 -1.48
N LYS A 25 12.30 9.71 -2.68
CA LYS A 25 13.69 9.38 -3.01
C LYS A 25 14.67 10.07 -2.08
N ASN A 26 14.54 11.39 -1.90
CA ASN A 26 15.39 12.15 -0.98
C ASN A 26 15.21 11.67 0.47
N GLY A 27 13.98 11.37 0.89
CA GLY A 27 13.70 10.80 2.20
C GLY A 27 14.35 9.42 2.41
N LEU A 28 14.29 8.55 1.39
CA LEU A 28 14.94 7.24 1.40
C LEU A 28 16.45 7.38 1.53
N MET A 29 17.10 8.18 0.67
CA MET A 29 18.55 8.40 0.72
C MET A 29 18.99 8.95 2.08
N LYS A 30 18.23 9.88 2.65
CA LYS A 30 18.48 10.40 4.01
C LYS A 30 18.41 9.28 5.06
N LYS A 31 17.38 8.42 5.01
CA LYS A 31 17.22 7.31 5.95
C LYS A 31 18.32 6.26 5.82
N VAL A 32 18.77 5.95 4.61
CA VAL A 32 19.91 5.04 4.40
C VAL A 32 21.19 5.62 5.02
N LYS A 33 21.44 6.93 4.83
CA LYS A 33 22.58 7.61 5.46
C LYS A 33 22.48 7.58 6.99
N GLU A 34 21.32 7.90 7.55
CA GLU A 34 21.08 7.84 9.00
C GLU A 34 21.32 6.44 9.56
N LEU A 35 20.82 5.39 8.90
CA LEU A 35 21.06 4.00 9.32
C LEU A 35 22.55 3.65 9.31
N SER A 36 23.26 4.06 8.27
CA SER A 36 24.70 3.81 8.17
C SER A 36 25.48 4.50 9.31
N ILE A 37 25.13 5.74 9.64
CA ILE A 37 25.77 6.51 10.72
C ILE A 37 25.42 5.96 12.11
N LEU A 38 24.14 5.73 12.39
CA LEU A 38 23.66 5.37 13.73
C LEU A 38 24.13 3.98 14.17
N TYR A 39 24.21 3.04 13.23
CA TYR A 39 24.55 1.65 13.53
C TYR A 39 25.97 1.27 13.09
N GLY A 40 26.71 2.19 12.46
CA GLY A 40 28.05 1.91 11.94
C GLY A 40 28.08 0.81 10.88
N ILE A 41 26.98 0.64 10.13
CA ILE A 41 26.84 -0.41 9.11
C ILE A 41 26.99 0.17 7.70
N ASP A 42 27.57 -0.64 6.81
CA ASP A 42 27.56 -0.36 5.38
C ASP A 42 26.12 -0.52 4.84
N SER A 43 25.49 0.59 4.45
CA SER A 43 24.14 0.62 3.86
C SER A 43 24.12 1.46 2.59
N SER A 44 23.37 1.00 1.59
CA SER A 44 23.25 1.69 0.31
C SER A 44 21.88 1.48 -0.33
N ALA A 45 21.45 2.45 -1.14
CA ALA A 45 20.31 2.33 -2.03
C ALA A 45 20.67 2.74 -3.46
N VAL A 46 20.07 2.03 -4.41
CA VAL A 46 20.14 2.32 -5.85
C VAL A 46 18.73 2.55 -6.34
N VAL A 47 18.45 3.73 -6.90
CA VAL A 47 17.11 4.10 -7.37
C VAL A 47 17.16 4.46 -8.84
N TYR A 48 16.42 3.70 -9.65
CA TYR A 48 16.18 3.99 -11.06
C TYR A 48 14.91 4.81 -11.22
N SER A 49 14.91 5.67 -12.23
CA SER A 49 13.86 6.65 -12.48
C SER A 49 13.70 6.85 -13.97
N GLN A 50 12.47 7.03 -14.43
CA GLN A 50 12.19 7.50 -15.79
C GLN A 50 12.46 9.02 -15.95
N TYR A 51 12.67 9.72 -14.84
CA TYR A 51 12.88 11.17 -14.82
C TYR A 51 14.36 11.57 -14.80
N ASP A 52 15.25 10.61 -14.60
CA ASP A 52 16.69 10.82 -14.43
C ASP A 52 17.44 9.92 -15.41
N THR A 53 18.48 10.44 -16.07
CA THR A 53 19.27 9.69 -17.06
C THR A 53 20.21 8.68 -16.41
N LYS A 54 20.55 8.87 -15.14
CA LYS A 54 21.41 7.99 -14.35
C LYS A 54 20.70 7.57 -13.07
N PRO A 55 20.93 6.34 -12.58
CA PRO A 55 20.42 5.94 -11.28
C PRO A 55 21.05 6.80 -10.19
N GLU A 56 20.25 7.14 -9.20
CA GLU A 56 20.80 7.74 -7.98
C GLU A 56 21.33 6.63 -7.09
N VAL A 57 22.59 6.80 -6.68
CA VAL A 57 23.29 5.87 -5.80
C VAL A 57 23.72 6.63 -4.57
N GLY A 58 23.32 6.16 -3.39
CA GLY A 58 23.62 6.85 -2.14
C GLY A 58 23.86 5.89 -0.97
N PRO A 59 24.56 6.35 0.08
CA PRO A 59 25.15 7.70 0.23
C PRO A 59 26.54 7.87 -0.41
N ASN A 60 27.28 6.78 -0.65
CA ASN A 60 28.60 6.80 -1.29
C ASN A 60 28.68 5.72 -2.39
N PRO A 61 29.04 6.07 -3.64
CA PRO A 61 29.18 5.10 -4.74
C PRO A 61 30.19 3.98 -4.48
N ASP A 62 31.31 4.25 -3.80
CA ASP A 62 32.34 3.26 -3.53
C ASP A 62 31.90 2.27 -2.45
N VAL A 63 31.25 2.77 -1.39
CA VAL A 63 30.58 1.92 -0.38
C VAL A 63 29.57 1.01 -1.09
N THR A 64 28.77 1.58 -1.98
CA THR A 64 27.78 0.81 -2.74
C THR A 64 28.43 -0.27 -3.60
N ARG A 65 29.52 0.05 -4.31
CA ARG A 65 30.26 -0.92 -5.12
C ARG A 65 30.81 -2.06 -4.26
N ARG A 66 31.37 -1.76 -3.08
CA ARG A 66 31.83 -2.77 -2.11
C ARG A 66 30.69 -3.66 -1.60
N ILE A 67 29.56 -3.07 -1.23
CA ILE A 67 28.37 -3.81 -0.79
C ILE A 67 27.90 -4.76 -1.90
N ILE A 68 27.80 -4.29 -3.14
CA ILE A 68 27.38 -5.11 -4.28
C ILE A 68 28.38 -6.24 -4.53
N ALA A 69 29.69 -5.97 -4.47
CA ALA A 69 30.72 -6.98 -4.65
C ALA A 69 30.63 -8.07 -3.57
N ARG A 70 30.52 -7.67 -2.30
CA ARG A 70 30.33 -8.58 -1.16
C ARG A 70 29.05 -9.39 -1.31
N PHE A 71 27.94 -8.74 -1.69
CA PHE A 71 26.66 -9.40 -1.90
C PHE A 71 26.73 -10.45 -3.02
N LYS A 72 27.47 -10.19 -4.11
CA LYS A 72 27.67 -11.17 -5.19
C LYS A 72 28.45 -12.41 -4.74
N GLN A 73 29.39 -12.23 -3.81
CA GLN A 73 30.26 -13.29 -3.27
C GLN A 73 29.61 -14.13 -2.16
N MET A 74 28.51 -13.68 -1.55
CA MET A 74 27.80 -14.45 -0.51
C MET A 74 27.21 -15.76 -1.08
N GLN A 75 26.98 -16.74 -0.20
CA GLN A 75 26.22 -17.94 -0.57
C GLN A 75 24.73 -17.61 -0.79
N GLU A 76 24.06 -18.35 -1.67
CA GLU A 76 22.65 -18.10 -2.02
C GLU A 76 21.70 -18.16 -0.82
N MET A 77 21.98 -19.03 0.15
CA MET A 77 21.19 -19.14 1.39
C MET A 77 21.26 -17.85 2.21
N ASP A 78 22.47 -17.29 2.36
CA ASP A 78 22.68 -16.04 3.10
C ASP A 78 22.06 -14.83 2.39
N LYS A 79 22.14 -14.80 1.05
CA LYS A 79 21.48 -13.76 0.25
C LYS A 79 19.97 -13.78 0.46
N ARG A 80 19.35 -14.96 0.45
CA ARG A 80 17.89 -15.11 0.52
C ARG A 80 17.32 -14.88 1.91
N LYS A 81 18.06 -15.20 2.97
CA LYS A 81 17.59 -15.17 4.38
C LYS A 81 16.88 -13.87 4.75
N ASN A 82 17.40 -12.73 4.31
CA ASN A 82 16.87 -11.39 4.65
C ASN A 82 16.40 -10.60 3.42
N MET A 83 16.29 -11.23 2.25
CA MET A 83 15.89 -10.54 1.03
C MET A 83 14.38 -10.37 0.95
N MET A 84 13.91 -9.13 0.91
CA MET A 84 12.54 -8.80 0.52
C MET A 84 12.49 -8.44 -0.96
N ASN A 85 11.45 -8.88 -1.66
CA ASN A 85 11.23 -8.53 -3.06
C ASN A 85 9.83 -7.95 -3.27
N GLN A 86 9.63 -7.31 -4.42
CA GLN A 86 8.33 -6.69 -4.73
C GLN A 86 7.21 -7.73 -4.80
N LYS A 87 7.49 -8.95 -5.27
CA LYS A 87 6.50 -10.03 -5.36
C LYS A 87 6.00 -10.46 -3.98
N SER A 88 6.88 -10.58 -2.98
CA SER A 88 6.51 -10.95 -1.61
C SER A 88 5.67 -9.85 -0.96
N ILE A 89 6.03 -8.57 -1.20
CA ILE A 89 5.24 -7.42 -0.72
C ILE A 89 3.84 -7.42 -1.35
N LEU A 90 3.74 -7.63 -2.68
CA LEU A 90 2.46 -7.68 -3.38
C LEU A 90 1.58 -8.84 -2.88
N ARG A 91 2.17 -10.02 -2.65
CA ARG A 91 1.44 -11.16 -2.06
C ARG A 91 0.88 -10.81 -0.67
N GLN A 92 1.68 -10.19 0.19
CA GLN A 92 1.20 -9.74 1.51
C GLN A 92 0.06 -8.71 1.40
N GLN A 93 0.14 -7.81 0.42
CA GLN A 93 -0.93 -6.84 0.17
C GLN A 93 -2.23 -7.50 -0.32
N ILE A 94 -2.13 -8.51 -1.19
CA ILE A 94 -3.28 -9.28 -1.68
C ILE A 94 -3.99 -9.94 -0.50
N VAL A 95 -3.26 -10.70 0.33
CA VAL A 95 -3.81 -11.36 1.52
C VAL A 95 -4.52 -10.36 2.42
N LYS A 96 -3.90 -9.20 2.66
CA LYS A 96 -4.50 -8.15 3.49
C LYS A 96 -5.80 -7.58 2.91
N VAL A 97 -5.88 -7.44 1.58
CA VAL A 97 -7.10 -6.97 0.90
C VAL A 97 -8.18 -8.04 0.92
N GLU A 98 -7.83 -9.32 0.73
CA GLU A 98 -8.75 -10.45 0.83
C GLU A 98 -9.36 -10.59 2.22
N GLU A 99 -8.56 -10.43 3.28
CA GLU A 99 -9.04 -10.40 4.66
C GLU A 99 -10.01 -9.25 4.91
N GLN A 100 -9.70 -8.05 4.40
CA GLN A 100 -10.59 -6.89 4.49
C GLN A 100 -11.91 -7.14 3.76
N LEU A 101 -11.87 -7.73 2.56
CA LEU A 101 -13.05 -8.07 1.79
C LEU A 101 -13.93 -9.09 2.53
N LYS A 102 -13.34 -10.14 3.10
CA LYS A 102 -14.06 -11.14 3.89
C LYS A 102 -14.77 -10.50 5.10
N LYS A 103 -14.10 -9.57 5.79
CA LYS A 103 -14.69 -8.84 6.90
C LYS A 103 -15.88 -7.98 6.45
N GLN A 104 -15.72 -7.24 5.36
CA GLN A 104 -16.80 -6.41 4.82
C GLN A 104 -18.01 -7.23 4.37
N ASN A 105 -17.78 -8.39 3.74
CA ASN A 105 -18.89 -9.28 3.35
C ASN A 105 -19.65 -9.80 4.56
N LYS A 106 -18.97 -10.16 5.66
CA LYS A 106 -19.64 -10.57 6.89
C LYS A 106 -20.46 -9.43 7.51
N GLU A 107 -19.88 -8.24 7.61
CA GLU A 107 -20.59 -7.05 8.11
C GLU A 107 -21.82 -6.72 7.23
N ASN A 108 -21.74 -6.93 5.92
CA ASN A 108 -22.87 -6.75 5.01
C ASN A 108 -23.94 -7.83 5.20
N GLN A 109 -23.57 -9.10 5.34
CA GLN A 109 -24.50 -10.19 5.63
C GLN A 109 -25.24 -9.97 6.95
N GLU A 110 -24.55 -9.52 8.00
CA GLU A 110 -25.18 -9.18 9.29
C GLU A 110 -26.20 -8.05 9.15
N LYS A 111 -25.91 -7.03 8.34
CA LYS A 111 -26.85 -5.95 8.03
C LYS A 111 -28.05 -6.43 7.23
N GLU A 112 -27.85 -7.30 6.24
CA GLU A 112 -28.95 -7.89 5.46
C GLU A 112 -29.89 -8.70 6.35
N ILE A 113 -29.35 -9.51 7.27
CA ILE A 113 -30.14 -10.28 8.25
C ILE A 113 -30.89 -9.34 9.21
N MET A 114 -30.22 -8.28 9.71
CA MET A 114 -30.87 -7.28 10.57
C MET A 114 -32.04 -6.60 9.84
N ILE A 115 -31.84 -6.19 8.60
CA ILE A 115 -32.87 -5.59 7.74
C ILE A 115 -34.04 -6.59 7.60
N GLN A 116 -33.77 -7.82 7.20
CA GLN A 116 -34.81 -8.85 7.06
C GLN A 116 -35.59 -9.08 8.36
N SER A 117 -34.94 -9.13 9.52
CA SER A 117 -35.61 -9.29 10.82
C SER A 117 -36.49 -8.10 11.19
N MET A 118 -36.08 -6.87 10.84
CA MET A 118 -36.86 -5.66 11.08
C MET A 118 -38.14 -5.64 10.22
N TYR A 119 -38.03 -5.99 8.93
CA TYR A 119 -39.17 -5.98 8.00
C TYR A 119 -40.01 -7.27 8.05
N GLY A 120 -39.45 -8.40 8.51
CA GLY A 120 -40.18 -9.67 8.69
C GLY A 120 -41.02 -9.74 9.97
N SER A 121 -40.81 -8.81 10.91
CA SER A 121 -41.61 -8.64 12.13
C SER A 121 -42.74 -7.62 11.97
N LEU A 122 -42.89 -7.05 10.78
CA LEU A 122 -43.98 -6.15 10.47
C LEU A 122 -45.27 -6.95 10.24
N PRO A 123 -46.37 -6.67 10.97
CA PRO A 123 -47.66 -7.26 10.66
C PRO A 123 -48.02 -6.93 9.21
N ALA A 124 -48.64 -7.88 8.49
CA ALA A 124 -49.07 -7.72 7.09
C ALA A 124 -49.96 -6.48 6.82
N ASP A 125 -50.44 -5.80 7.87
CA ASP A 125 -51.27 -4.60 7.80
C ASP A 125 -50.51 -3.27 7.64
N CYS A 126 -49.19 -3.23 7.81
CA CYS A 126 -48.45 -1.96 7.69
C CYS A 126 -48.05 -1.60 6.24
N LEU A 127 -48.16 -2.54 5.30
CA LEU A 127 -47.87 -2.31 3.87
C LEU A 127 -49.12 -1.96 3.03
N GLN A 128 -50.31 -1.99 3.61
CA GLN A 128 -51.54 -1.65 2.89
C GLN A 128 -51.74 -0.14 2.67
N ASN A 129 -50.93 0.71 3.30
CA ASN A 129 -51.04 2.17 3.21
C ASN A 129 -49.92 2.87 2.42
N LEU A 130 -48.97 2.13 1.83
CA LEU A 130 -48.00 2.72 0.90
C LEU A 130 -48.62 2.76 -0.50
N SER A 131 -49.58 3.68 -0.66
CA SER A 131 -50.06 4.13 -1.98
C SER A 131 -48.86 4.51 -2.84
N GLY A 132 -48.84 4.04 -4.09
CA GLY A 132 -47.75 4.13 -5.06
C GLY A 132 -47.41 5.53 -5.58
N THR A 133 -47.49 6.57 -4.76
CA THR A 133 -47.19 7.96 -5.13
C THR A 133 -45.89 8.52 -4.57
N ASP A 134 -45.23 7.86 -3.61
CA ASP A 134 -44.05 8.44 -2.92
C ASP A 134 -42.67 7.97 -3.43
N LEU A 135 -42.60 7.15 -4.48
CA LEU A 135 -41.33 6.69 -5.05
C LEU A 135 -40.68 7.66 -6.06
N ASN A 136 -41.26 8.85 -6.28
CA ASN A 136 -40.70 9.85 -7.21
C ASN A 136 -39.66 10.80 -6.57
N GLY A 137 -39.27 10.59 -5.31
CA GLY A 137 -38.37 11.49 -4.58
C GLY A 137 -36.87 11.12 -4.57
N LEU A 138 -36.45 10.04 -5.23
CA LEU A 138 -35.08 9.51 -5.14
C LEU A 138 -34.48 9.15 -6.52
N LEU A 139 -34.64 10.05 -7.49
CA LEU A 139 -33.77 10.16 -8.66
C LEU A 139 -32.83 11.36 -8.49
#